data_AF-A0A8B6X999-F1
#
_entry.id   AF-A0A8B6X999-F1
#
_cell.length_a   1.000
_cell.length_b   1.000
_cell.length_c   1.000
_cell.angle_alpha   90.00
_cell.angle_beta   90.00
_cell.angle_gamma   90.00
#
_symmetry.space_group_name_H-M   'P 1'
#
loop_
_entity.id
_entity.type
_entity.pdbx_description
1 polymer ?
#
loop_
_entity_poly.entity_id
_entity_poly.type
_entity_poly.pdbx_seq_one_letter_code
_entity_poly.pdbx_strand_id
1 'polypeptide(L)'
;MPHDHDSPPVFLPATDATEEQVALLVRRFYDAARADALLGPVFEAHVADWPHHFELLQDFWSHLLRRTGRYQGRPLPKHVELPVDAKHFARWLELFSVTARDVLDPQAAEFAIDRARRIADTFRTAIDSRRG
;
A
#
# COMPACT_ATOMS: atom_id res chain seq x y z
N MET A 1 -11.22 -24.11 32.47
CA MET A 1 -11.20 -22.72 31.97
C MET A 1 -10.89 -22.79 30.49
N PRO A 2 -11.79 -22.36 29.60
CA PRO A 2 -11.50 -22.32 28.17
C PRO A 2 -10.66 -21.06 27.89
N HIS A 3 -9.50 -21.23 27.28
CA HIS A 3 -8.81 -20.16 26.57
C HIS A 3 -8.96 -20.44 25.08
N ASP A 4 -10.16 -20.23 24.57
CA ASP A 4 -10.43 -20.11 23.14
C ASP A 4 -10.03 -18.71 22.69
N HIS A 5 -8.79 -18.55 22.23
CA HIS A 5 -8.44 -17.48 21.30
C HIS A 5 -7.24 -17.83 20.41
N ASP A 6 -7.25 -19.05 19.85
CA ASP A 6 -6.49 -19.32 18.63
C ASP A 6 -7.47 -19.13 17.46
N SER A 7 -7.71 -17.87 17.09
CA SER A 7 -8.40 -17.60 15.84
C SER A 7 -7.48 -18.05 14.71
N PRO A 8 -7.88 -18.99 13.84
CA PRO A 8 -7.06 -19.35 12.69
C PRO A 8 -6.80 -18.10 11.85
N PRO A 9 -5.64 -17.98 11.18
CA PRO A 9 -5.41 -16.86 10.28
C PRO A 9 -6.53 -16.87 9.24
N VAL A 10 -7.36 -15.83 9.26
CA VAL A 10 -8.39 -15.64 8.25
C VAL A 10 -7.65 -15.44 6.93
N PHE A 11 -7.56 -16.51 6.14
CA PHE A 11 -7.18 -16.42 4.74
C PHE A 11 -8.37 -15.81 4.00
N LEU A 12 -8.43 -14.48 4.02
CA LEU A 12 -9.34 -13.75 3.16
C LEU A 12 -9.03 -14.17 1.71
N PRO A 13 -10.02 -14.69 0.96
CA PRO A 13 -9.82 -15.04 -0.44
C PRO A 13 -9.34 -13.81 -1.22
N ALA A 14 -8.76 -14.02 -2.40
CA ALA A 14 -8.53 -12.91 -3.33
C ALA A 14 -9.86 -12.15 -3.48
N THR A 15 -9.82 -10.83 -3.37
CA THR A 15 -11.03 -10.00 -3.37
C THR A 15 -11.58 -9.90 -4.78
N ASP A 16 -12.90 -9.71 -4.91
CA ASP A 16 -13.56 -9.45 -6.20
C ASP A 16 -13.26 -8.05 -6.78
N ALA A 17 -12.37 -7.27 -6.16
CA ALA A 17 -11.94 -5.97 -6.69
C ALA A 17 -11.46 -6.10 -8.14
N THR A 18 -12.19 -5.52 -9.08
CA THR A 18 -11.92 -5.54 -10.53
C THR A 18 -10.62 -4.81 -10.86
N GLU A 19 -10.08 -5.00 -12.08
CA GLU A 19 -8.89 -4.27 -12.51
C GLU A 19 -9.14 -2.76 -12.62
N GLU A 20 -10.35 -2.39 -13.00
CA GLU A 20 -10.82 -1.01 -13.06
C GLU A 20 -10.85 -0.40 -11.66
N GLN A 21 -11.34 -1.14 -10.66
CA GLN A 21 -11.32 -0.70 -9.25
C GLN A 21 -9.89 -0.57 -8.71
N VAL A 22 -8.99 -1.50 -9.06
CA VAL A 22 -7.57 -1.39 -8.68
C VAL A 22 -6.93 -0.16 -9.31
N ALA A 23 -7.14 0.06 -10.61
CA ALA A 23 -6.62 1.24 -11.31
C ALA A 23 -7.16 2.54 -10.69
N LEU A 24 -8.45 2.59 -10.39
CA LEU A 24 -9.09 3.75 -9.76
C LEU A 24 -8.55 4.01 -8.34
N LEU A 25 -8.39 2.95 -7.53
CA LEU A 25 -7.80 3.03 -6.20
C LEU A 25 -6.40 3.63 -6.27
N VAL A 26 -5.54 3.08 -7.12
CA VAL A 26 -4.15 3.52 -7.28
C VAL A 26 -4.11 4.98 -7.75
N ARG A 27 -4.89 5.33 -8.77
CA ARG A 27 -4.93 6.70 -9.29
C ARG A 27 -5.32 7.70 -8.21
N ARG A 28 -6.46 7.49 -7.54
CA ARG A 28 -6.97 8.41 -6.51
C ARG A 28 -6.05 8.49 -5.29
N PHE A 29 -5.53 7.35 -4.86
CA PHE A 29 -4.66 7.29 -3.69
C PHE A 29 -3.38 8.09 -3.91
N TYR A 30 -2.69 7.86 -5.03
CA TYR A 30 -1.42 8.52 -5.30
C TYR A 30 -1.59 9.96 -5.77
N ASP A 31 -2.74 10.36 -6.34
CA ASP A 31 -3.10 11.78 -6.46
C ASP A 31 -3.16 12.46 -5.08
N ALA A 32 -3.85 11.85 -4.12
CA ALA A 32 -3.96 12.38 -2.77
C ALA A 32 -2.60 12.42 -2.06
N ALA A 33 -1.79 11.36 -2.19
CA ALA A 33 -0.46 11.30 -1.60
C ALA A 33 0.51 12.33 -2.22
N ARG A 34 0.40 12.57 -3.53
CA ARG A 34 1.19 13.59 -4.24
C ARG A 34 0.83 15.01 -3.80
N ALA A 35 -0.44 15.28 -3.55
CA ALA A 35 -0.92 16.58 -3.09
C ALA A 35 -0.73 16.81 -1.58
N ASP A 36 -0.40 15.77 -0.81
CA ASP A 36 -0.22 15.86 0.63
C ASP A 36 1.09 16.58 1.00
N ALA A 37 1.01 17.47 2.00
CA ALA A 37 2.15 18.31 2.38
C ALA A 37 3.33 17.54 2.99
N LEU A 38 3.10 16.36 3.57
CA LEU A 38 4.15 15.52 4.15
C LEU A 38 4.70 14.53 3.12
N LEU A 39 3.83 13.89 2.34
CA LEU A 39 4.21 12.84 1.39
C LEU A 39 4.66 13.38 0.03
N GLY A 40 4.00 14.44 -0.46
CA GLY A 40 4.21 15.04 -1.77
C GLY A 40 5.68 15.37 -2.04
N PRO A 41 6.40 16.07 -1.13
CA PRO A 41 7.81 16.38 -1.32
C PRO A 41 8.71 15.14 -1.50
N VAL A 42 8.38 14.02 -0.85
CA VAL A 42 9.13 12.76 -1.02
C VAL A 42 8.92 12.20 -2.42
N PHE A 43 7.67 12.16 -2.89
CA PHE A 43 7.36 11.67 -4.23
C PHE A 43 7.94 12.56 -5.32
N GLU A 44 7.75 13.88 -5.25
CA GLU A 44 8.29 14.82 -6.26
C GLU A 44 9.82 14.76 -6.37
N ALA A 45 10.52 14.49 -5.27
CA ALA A 45 11.97 14.36 -5.28
C ALA A 45 12.48 13.05 -5.90
N HIS A 46 11.65 11.99 -5.96
CA HIS A 46 12.10 10.63 -6.33
C HIS A 46 11.33 10.01 -7.51
N VAL A 47 10.24 10.63 -7.97
CA VAL A 47 9.41 10.16 -9.09
C VAL A 47 9.41 11.22 -10.19
N ALA A 48 10.19 10.97 -11.24
CA ALA A 48 10.26 11.86 -12.40
C ALA A 48 9.21 11.51 -13.49
N ASP A 49 8.99 10.22 -13.73
CA ASP A 49 8.04 9.71 -14.72
C ASP A 49 6.80 9.15 -14.03
N TRP A 50 5.81 10.03 -13.84
CA TRP A 50 4.55 9.68 -13.19
C TRP A 50 3.73 8.65 -13.98
N PRO A 51 3.51 8.78 -15.31
CA PRO A 51 2.84 7.75 -16.10
C PRO A 51 3.43 6.36 -15.90
N HIS A 52 4.75 6.21 -16.04
CA HIS A 52 5.41 4.91 -15.84
C HIS A 52 5.29 4.42 -14.39
N HIS A 53 5.42 5.33 -13.41
CA HIS A 53 5.25 4.98 -12.01
C HIS A 53 3.83 4.46 -11.72
N PHE A 54 2.80 5.04 -12.33
CA PHE A 54 1.42 4.57 -12.18
C PHE A 54 1.22 3.15 -12.70
N GLU A 55 1.76 2.81 -13.87
CA GLU A 55 1.69 1.45 -14.41
C GLU A 55 2.32 0.44 -13.45
N LEU A 56 3.52 0.75 -12.93
CA LEU A 56 4.20 -0.09 -11.96
C LEU A 56 3.38 -0.28 -10.67
N LEU A 57 2.77 0.79 -10.17
CA LEU A 57 1.94 0.76 -8.97
C LEU A 57 0.64 -0.01 -9.18
N GLN A 58 0.01 0.12 -10.35
CA GLN A 58 -1.16 -0.65 -10.71
C GLN A 58 -0.86 -2.15 -10.77
N ASP A 59 0.25 -2.54 -11.40
CA ASP A 59 0.69 -3.93 -11.43
C ASP A 59 1.01 -4.47 -10.04
N PHE A 60 1.65 -3.64 -9.19
CA PHE A 60 1.92 -3.99 -7.79
C PHE A 60 0.64 -4.29 -7.01
N TRP A 61 -0.34 -3.40 -7.06
CA TRP A 61 -1.60 -3.59 -6.34
C TRP A 61 -2.46 -4.69 -6.95
N SER A 62 -2.47 -4.84 -8.27
CA SER A 62 -3.13 -5.98 -8.93
C SER A 62 -2.51 -7.31 -8.50
N HIS A 63 -1.18 -7.39 -8.41
CA HIS A 63 -0.51 -8.58 -7.87
C HIS A 63 -0.96 -8.89 -6.43
N LEU A 64 -1.05 -7.88 -5.57
CA LEU A 64 -1.42 -8.09 -4.15
C LEU A 64 -2.89 -8.44 -3.95
N LEU A 65 -3.79 -7.78 -4.67
CA LEU A 65 -5.23 -7.90 -4.47
C LEU A 65 -5.85 -9.03 -5.29
N ARG A 66 -5.30 -9.27 -6.49
CA ARG A 66 -5.85 -10.18 -7.50
C ARG A 66 -4.91 -11.32 -7.89
N ARG A 67 -3.67 -11.36 -7.37
CA ARG A 67 -2.68 -12.42 -7.63
C ARG A 67 -2.32 -12.59 -9.11
N THR A 68 -2.35 -11.50 -9.89
CA THR A 68 -2.12 -11.53 -11.35
C THR A 68 -0.69 -11.85 -11.77
N GLY A 69 0.28 -11.78 -10.85
CA GLY A 69 1.70 -12.04 -11.18
C GLY A 69 2.39 -10.95 -12.02
N ARG A 70 1.71 -9.84 -12.32
CA ARG A 70 2.23 -8.76 -13.19
C ARG A 70 3.41 -7.99 -12.58
N TYR A 71 3.44 -7.87 -11.26
CA TYR A 71 4.56 -7.29 -10.54
C TYR A 71 5.54 -8.35 -10.05
N GLN A 72 6.81 -8.21 -10.45
CA GLN A 72 7.92 -9.08 -10.03
C GLN A 72 9.05 -8.30 -9.32
N GLY A 73 8.80 -7.02 -9.03
CA GLY A 73 9.79 -6.14 -8.41
C GLY A 73 10.00 -6.41 -6.92
N ARG A 74 11.01 -5.75 -6.36
CA ARG A 74 11.30 -5.74 -4.92
C ARG A 74 11.15 -4.30 -4.42
N PRO A 75 10.04 -3.94 -3.76
CA PRO A 75 9.78 -2.55 -3.38
C PRO A 75 10.67 -2.08 -2.23
N LEU A 76 10.96 -2.93 -1.24
CA LEU A 76 11.69 -2.54 -0.04
C LEU A 76 13.06 -1.86 -0.30
N PRO A 77 13.95 -2.38 -1.18
CA PRO A 77 15.23 -1.73 -1.50
C PRO A 77 15.11 -0.27 -1.95
N LYS A 78 14.01 0.13 -2.60
CA LYS A 78 13.78 1.51 -3.00
C LYS A 78 13.35 2.40 -1.85
N HIS A 79 12.61 1.85 -0.89
CA HIS A 79 12.06 2.61 0.24
C HIS A 79 13.09 2.84 1.35
N VAL A 80 14.04 1.92 1.51
CA VAL A 80 15.13 2.04 2.51
C VAL A 80 16.10 3.18 2.24
N GLU A 81 16.15 3.68 1.00
CA GLU A 81 16.99 4.82 0.60
C GLU A 81 16.29 6.16 0.81
N LEU A 82 14.97 6.16 1.07
CA LEU A 82 14.17 7.39 1.16
C LEU A 82 14.26 8.04 2.55
N PRO A 83 14.13 9.37 2.65
CA PRO A 83 14.08 10.10 3.91
C PRO A 83 12.70 10.00 4.59
N VAL A 84 12.13 8.79 4.68
CA VAL A 84 10.83 8.53 5.31
C VAL A 84 10.99 7.99 6.74
N ASP A 85 9.95 8.17 7.56
CA ASP A 85 9.88 7.70 8.95
C ASP A 85 8.45 7.24 9.31
N ALA A 86 8.21 6.94 10.58
CA ALA A 86 6.90 6.50 11.08
C ALA A 86 5.75 7.46 10.74
N LYS A 87 5.98 8.79 10.70
CA LYS A 87 4.93 9.77 10.38
C LYS A 87 4.50 9.67 8.92
N HIS A 88 5.45 9.45 8.02
CA HIS A 88 5.16 9.26 6.60
C HIS A 88 4.33 7.99 6.38
N PHE A 89 4.71 6.87 7.00
CA PHE A 89 3.94 5.62 6.87
C PHE A 89 2.53 5.74 7.46
N ALA A 90 2.39 6.40 8.62
CA ALA A 90 1.07 6.64 9.22
C ALA A 90 0.17 7.47 8.30
N ARG A 91 0.70 8.56 7.73
CA ARG A 91 -0.06 9.42 6.81
C ARG A 91 -0.42 8.71 5.51
N TRP A 92 0.51 7.94 4.96
CA TRP A 92 0.28 7.13 3.76
C TRP A 92 -0.83 6.10 4.00
N LEU A 93 -0.84 5.43 5.15
CA LEU A 93 -1.88 4.45 5.51
C LEU A 93 -3.25 5.11 5.75
N GLU A 94 -3.29 6.31 6.33
CA GLU A 94 -4.52 7.08 6.51
C GLU A 94 -5.17 7.38 5.15
N LEU A 95 -4.41 8.00 4.24
CA LEU A 95 -4.88 8.33 2.89
C LEU A 95 -5.29 7.08 2.10
N PHE A 96 -4.52 5.99 2.22
CA PHE A 96 -4.85 4.73 1.58
C PHE A 96 -6.17 4.17 2.12
N SER A 97 -6.36 4.20 3.43
CA SER A 97 -7.57 3.66 4.07
C SER A 97 -8.84 4.43 3.70
N VAL A 98 -8.75 5.76 3.62
CA VAL A 98 -9.86 6.59 3.13
C VAL A 98 -10.17 6.25 1.68
N THR A 99 -9.16 6.25 0.80
CA THR A 99 -9.34 5.98 -0.63
C THR A 99 -9.89 4.57 -0.88
N ALA A 100 -9.40 3.56 -0.16
CA ALA A 100 -9.86 2.18 -0.30
C ALA A 100 -11.33 2.03 0.03
N ARG A 101 -11.81 2.66 1.11
CA ARG A 101 -13.23 2.62 1.51
C ARG A 101 -14.14 3.41 0.58
N ASP A 102 -13.61 4.42 -0.10
CA ASP A 102 -14.36 5.21 -1.09
C ASP A 102 -14.48 4.52 -2.46
N VAL A 103 -13.55 3.62 -2.79
CA VAL A 103 -13.43 3.04 -4.14
C VAL A 103 -13.84 1.56 -4.20
N LEU A 104 -13.56 0.81 -3.14
CA LEU A 104 -13.77 -0.64 -3.10
C LEU A 104 -14.99 -0.99 -2.25
N ASP A 105 -15.57 -2.15 -2.53
CA ASP A 105 -16.57 -2.75 -1.64
C ASP A 105 -15.96 -3.00 -0.24
N PRO A 106 -16.75 -2.96 0.84
CA PRO A 106 -16.23 -3.00 2.21
C PRO A 106 -15.26 -4.14 2.51
N GLN A 107 -15.55 -5.34 2.01
CA GLN A 107 -14.68 -6.51 2.20
C GLN A 107 -13.34 -6.36 1.46
N ALA A 108 -13.36 -5.82 0.24
CA ALA A 108 -12.17 -5.60 -0.56
C ALA A 108 -11.33 -4.44 0.01
N ALA A 109 -11.97 -3.39 0.51
CA ALA A 109 -11.32 -2.27 1.17
C ALA A 109 -10.52 -2.74 2.39
N GLU A 110 -11.15 -3.46 3.34
CA GLU A 110 -10.47 -3.91 4.56
C GLU A 110 -9.33 -4.90 4.25
N PHE A 111 -9.52 -5.79 3.26
CA PHE A 111 -8.42 -6.64 2.79
C PHE A 111 -7.24 -5.83 2.24
N ALA A 112 -7.50 -4.84 1.39
CA ALA A 112 -6.46 -4.00 0.81
C ALA A 112 -5.72 -3.20 1.90
N ILE A 113 -6.45 -2.67 2.88
CA ILE A 113 -5.89 -1.92 4.01
C ILE A 113 -5.00 -2.82 4.87
N ASP A 114 -5.43 -4.04 5.17
CA ASP A 114 -4.62 -4.98 5.94
C ASP A 114 -3.32 -5.37 5.21
N ARG A 115 -3.36 -5.52 3.89
CA ARG A 115 -2.15 -5.69 3.08
C ARG A 115 -1.24 -4.48 3.16
N ALA A 116 -1.80 -3.28 3.01
CA ALA A 116 -1.09 -2.01 3.08
C ALA A 116 -0.37 -1.84 4.42
N ARG A 117 -1.06 -2.13 5.54
CA ARG A 117 -0.49 -2.09 6.91
C ARG A 117 0.72 -3.00 7.06
N ARG A 118 0.60 -4.26 6.65
CA ARG A 118 1.69 -5.25 6.73
C ARG A 118 2.93 -4.80 5.95
N ILE A 119 2.74 -4.21 4.77
CA ILE A 119 3.82 -3.68 3.94
C ILE A 119 4.50 -2.49 4.65
N ALA A 120 3.70 -1.53 5.13
CA ALA A 120 4.21 -0.36 5.84
C ALA A 120 4.99 -0.75 7.11
N ASP A 121 4.49 -1.70 7.90
CA ASP A 121 5.17 -2.19 9.09
C ASP A 121 6.50 -2.88 8.75
N THR A 122 6.52 -3.70 7.70
CA THR A 122 7.73 -4.35 7.20
C THR A 122 8.78 -3.31 6.78
N PHE A 123 8.36 -2.28 6.03
CA PHE A 123 9.27 -1.25 5.53
C PHE A 123 9.79 -0.36 6.65
N ARG A 124 8.91 0.11 7.54
CA ARG A 124 9.28 0.89 8.73
C ARG A 124 10.33 0.15 9.55
N THR A 125 10.07 -1.12 9.89
CA THR A 125 10.98 -1.93 10.71
C THR A 125 12.35 -2.09 10.07
N ALA A 126 12.39 -2.35 8.76
CA ALA A 126 13.65 -2.49 8.01
C ALA A 126 14.43 -1.16 7.90
N ILE A 127 13.74 -0.03 7.79
CA ILE A 127 14.34 1.31 7.76
C ILE A 127 14.92 1.67 9.13
N ASP A 128 14.15 1.47 10.20
CA ASP A 128 14.57 1.76 11.57
C ASP A 128 15.81 0.94 11.95
N SER A 129 15.83 -0.34 11.58
CA SER A 129 16.95 -1.26 11.84
C SER A 129 18.24 -0.92 11.08
N ARG A 130 18.17 -0.11 10.01
CA ARG A 130 19.35 0.36 9.25
C ARG A 130 19.90 1.69 9.76
N ARG A 131 19.10 2.43 10.53
CA ARG A 131 19.43 3.77 11.04
C ARG A 131 19.84 3.77 12.51
N GLY A 132 19.54 2.70 13.25
CA GLY A 132 20.10 2.41 14.58
C GLY A 132 21.47 1.77 14.50
#